data_AF-W1WLN2-F1
#
_entry.id   AF-W1WLN2-F1
#
_cell.length_a   1.000
_cell.length_b   1.000
_cell.length_c   1.000
_cell.angle_alpha   90.00
_cell.angle_beta   90.00
_cell.angle_gamma   90.00
#
_symmetry.space_group_name_H-M   'P 1'
#
loop_
_entity.id
_entity.type
_entity.pdbx_description
1 polymer ?
#
loop_
_entity_poly.entity_id
_entity_poly.type
_entity_poly.pdbx_seq_one_letter_code
_entity_poly.pdbx_strand_id
1 'polypeptide(L)' 'AGELLVREAGGIVSDFTGGHNYMLTGNIVAGNPRVVKAMLANMRDELSDALKR' A
#
# COMPACT_ATOMS: atom_id res chain seq x y z
N ALA A 1 -4.18 7.07 -13.15
CA ALA A 1 -4.29 8.54 -12.95
C ALA A 1 -4.11 8.94 -11.49
N GLY A 2 -4.92 8.40 -10.55
CA GLY A 2 -4.82 8.75 -9.11
C GLY A 2 -3.47 8.40 -8.46
N GLU A 3 -2.87 7.27 -8.79
CA GLU A 3 -1.54 6.88 -8.27
C GLU A 3 -0.46 7.92 -8.58
N LEU A 4 -0.43 8.43 -9.82
CA LEU A 4 0.53 9.44 -10.23
C LEU A 4 0.33 10.71 -9.40
N LEU A 5 -0.91 11.18 -9.20
CA LEU A 5 -1.18 12.34 -8.36
C LEU A 5 -0.62 12.19 -6.94
N VAL A 6 -0.79 11.01 -6.33
CA VAL A 6 -0.26 10.73 -4.99
C VAL A 6 1.26 10.75 -4.99
N ARG A 7 1.90 10.12 -5.99
CA ARG A 7 3.37 10.05 -6.09
C ARG A 7 4.01 11.40 -6.36
N GLU A 8 3.44 12.19 -7.27
CA GLU A 8 3.87 13.56 -7.56
C GLU A 8 3.71 14.48 -6.33
N ALA A 9 2.71 14.23 -5.48
CA ALA A 9 2.55 14.92 -4.20
C ALA A 9 3.49 14.42 -3.09
N GLY A 10 4.43 13.50 -3.39
CA GLY A 10 5.36 12.93 -2.42
C GLY A 10 4.76 11.82 -1.53
N GLY A 11 3.61 11.28 -1.93
CA GLY A 11 2.97 10.14 -1.30
C GLY A 11 3.54 8.80 -1.75
N ILE A 12 3.22 7.76 -0.98
CA ILE A 12 3.51 6.36 -1.29
C ILE A 12 2.24 5.70 -1.79
N VAL A 13 2.38 4.81 -2.77
CA VAL A 13 1.34 3.87 -3.19
C VAL A 13 1.92 2.46 -3.15
N SER A 14 1.26 1.55 -2.44
CA SER A 14 1.68 0.16 -2.28
C SER A 14 0.49 -0.80 -2.21
N ASP A 15 0.76 -2.10 -2.29
CA ASP A 15 -0.19 -3.14 -1.88
C ASP A 15 -0.14 -3.35 -0.35
N PHE A 16 -0.93 -4.30 0.16
CA PHE A 16 -0.98 -4.63 1.60
C PHE A 16 0.29 -5.29 2.15
N THR A 17 1.17 -5.78 1.27
CA THR A 17 2.50 -6.29 1.66
C THR A 17 3.54 -5.17 1.70
N GLY A 18 3.18 -3.95 1.28
CA GLY A 18 4.10 -2.83 1.09
C GLY A 18 4.85 -2.88 -0.24
N GLY A 19 4.46 -3.77 -1.15
CA GLY A 19 5.05 -3.92 -2.47
C GLY A 19 4.44 -3.00 -3.53
N HIS A 20 4.95 -3.10 -4.75
CA HIS A 20 4.49 -2.32 -5.91
C HIS A 20 3.51 -3.11 -6.81
N ASN A 21 2.98 -4.23 -6.33
CA ASN A 21 2.11 -5.10 -7.12
C ASN A 21 0.63 -4.72 -7.00
N TYR A 22 0.31 -3.52 -6.50
CA TYR A 22 -1.06 -3.03 -6.25
C TYR A 22 -1.94 -3.02 -7.51
N MET A 23 -1.34 -2.89 -8.71
CA MET A 23 -2.07 -3.01 -9.98
C MET A 23 -2.44 -4.46 -10.33
N LEU A 24 -1.70 -5.44 -9.81
CA LEU A 24 -1.92 -6.88 -10.04
C LEU A 24 -2.79 -7.48 -8.93
N THR A 25 -2.53 -7.13 -7.68
CA THR A 25 -3.25 -7.66 -6.51
C THR A 25 -4.65 -7.04 -6.36
N GLY A 26 -4.88 -5.86 -6.93
CA GLY A 26 -6.10 -5.07 -6.75
C GLY A 26 -6.22 -4.40 -5.37
N ASN A 27 -5.23 -4.61 -4.48
CA ASN A 27 -5.18 -4.01 -3.16
C ASN A 27 -4.29 -2.77 -3.22
N ILE A 28 -4.81 -1.63 -2.78
CA ILE A 28 -4.10 -0.34 -2.85
C ILE A 28 -4.12 0.33 -1.48
N VAL A 29 -2.96 0.76 -1.01
CA VAL A 29 -2.76 1.68 0.11
C VAL A 29 -2.00 2.88 -0.42
N ALA A 30 -2.56 4.07 -0.24
CA ALA A 30 -2.00 5.31 -0.74
C ALA A 30 -2.08 6.41 0.32
N GLY A 31 -1.03 7.23 0.44
CA GLY A 31 -1.00 8.33 1.40
C GLY A 31 0.40 8.86 1.65
N ASN A 32 0.57 9.69 2.69
CA ASN A 32 1.91 10.14 3.06
C ASN A 32 2.74 8.99 3.67
N PRO A 33 4.09 9.07 3.63
CA PRO A 33 4.95 7.99 4.11
C PRO A 33 4.68 7.55 5.56
N ARG A 34 4.36 8.50 6.44
CA ARG A 34 4.14 8.25 7.86
C ARG A 34 2.88 7.41 8.11
N VAL A 35 1.77 7.74 7.45
CA VAL A 35 0.50 7.01 7.62
C VAL A 35 0.56 5.67 6.91
N VAL A 36 1.11 5.60 5.70
CA VAL A 36 1.24 4.33 4.96
C VAL A 36 2.07 3.32 5.75
N LYS A 37 3.21 3.75 6.34
CA LYS A 37 4.03 2.88 7.20
C LYS A 37 3.26 2.37 8.41
N ALA A 38 2.49 3.23 9.08
CA ALA A 38 1.69 2.84 10.24
C ALA A 38 0.56 1.88 9.86
N MET A 39 -0.13 2.12 8.73
CA MET A 39 -1.17 1.25 8.23
C MET A 39 -0.62 -0.14 7.91
N LEU A 40 0.45 -0.24 7.13
CA LEU A 40 1.05 -1.52 6.78
C LEU A 40 1.53 -2.31 8.00
N ALA A 41 2.08 -1.63 9.02
CA ALA A 41 2.48 -2.26 10.26
C ALA A 41 1.29 -2.87 11.01
N ASN A 42 0.18 -2.13 11.12
CA ASN A 42 -1.03 -2.59 11.82
C ASN A 42 -1.79 -3.68 11.05
N MET A 43 -1.74 -3.66 9.72
CA MET A 43 -2.44 -4.63 8.88
C MET A 43 -1.69 -5.97 8.80
N ARG A 44 -0.37 -5.97 9.06
CA ARG A 44 0.51 -7.13 8.83
C ARG A 44 0.05 -8.40 9.53
N ASP A 45 -0.43 -8.26 10.76
CA ASP A 45 -0.83 -9.39 11.60
C ASP A 45 -2.23 -9.91 11.26
N GLU A 46 -3.06 -9.09 10.61
CA GLU A 46 -4.44 -9.41 10.23
C GLU A 46 -4.54 -9.99 8.80
N LEU A 47 -3.44 -9.96 8.04
CA LEU A 47 -3.41 -10.45 6.67
C LEU A 47 -3.54 -11.98 6.63
N SER A 48 -4.52 -12.46 5.87
CA SER A 48 -4.61 -13.88 5.52
C SER A 48 -3.41 -14.31 4.69
N ASP A 49 -3.04 -15.59 4.74
CA ASP A 49 -1.89 -16.11 3.98
C ASP A 49 -2.08 -16.01 2.45
N ALA A 50 -3.32 -15.86 1.98
CA ALA A 50 -3.62 -15.58 0.58
C ALA A 50 -3.17 -14.18 0.14
N LEU A 51 -3.10 -13.22 1.08
CA LEU A 51 -2.77 -11.82 0.82
C LEU A 51 -1.31 -11.45 1.17
N LYS A 52 -0.56 -12.37 1.79
CA LYS A 52 0.88 -12.20 2.13
C LYS A 52 1.83 -12.52 0.97
N ARG A 53 1.32 -12.97 -0.18
CA ARG A 53 2.11 -13.46 -1.33
C ARG A 53 2.38 -12.38 -2.36
#